data_AF-A0A383A9G2-F1
#
_entry.id   AF-A0A383A9G2-F1
#
_cell.length_a   1.000
_cell.length_b   1.000
_cell.length_c   1.000
_cell.angle_alpha   90.00
_cell.angle_beta   90.00
_cell.angle_gamma   90.00
#
_symmetry.space_group_name_H-M   'P 1'
#
loop_
_entity.id
_entity.type
_entity.pdbx_description
1 polymer ?
#
loop_
_entity_poly.entity_id
_entity_poly.type
_entity_poly.pdbx_seq_one_letter_code
_entity_poly.pdbx_strand_id
1 'polypeptide(L)'
;AFGRLGHIFASKDVFDIQPDIITSAKGISSGYQPLSATIVSDDIFDVISAPGSHFFHGFTYSAHPVACAAGLKNLEIMEREDICGHIRKVGPIFEQTLHNLSDLELIGNVRGKGFMMCIESVANRETKAQLPDEVDAGGRIARACQKRGLIVRPLGHLNILSPTLTLTEQHIATIGETLRESVTEVMDDLTREGVWTR
;
A
#
# COMPACT_ATOMS: atom_id res chain seq x y z
N ALA A 1 -2.17 6.33 6.06
CA ALA A 1 -2.86 6.50 7.35
C ALA A 1 -2.88 5.16 8.10
N PHE A 2 -3.11 5.22 9.40
CA PHE A 2 -3.20 4.11 10.35
C PHE A 2 -2.04 3.13 10.22
N GLY A 3 -0.81 3.62 10.36
CA GLY A 3 0.37 2.77 10.50
C GLY A 3 0.99 2.25 9.21
N ARG A 4 0.35 2.42 8.03
CA ARG A 4 0.89 1.96 6.73
C ARG A 4 2.36 2.34 6.48
N LEU A 5 2.74 3.56 6.91
CA LEU A 5 4.10 4.09 6.80
C LEU A 5 4.77 4.28 8.17
N GLY A 6 4.27 3.62 9.23
CA GLY A 6 4.78 3.75 10.59
C GLY A 6 4.23 4.93 11.38
N HIS A 7 3.21 5.63 10.87
CA HIS A 7 2.55 6.76 11.53
C HIS A 7 1.04 6.67 11.34
N ILE A 8 0.25 7.22 12.29
CA ILE A 8 -1.21 7.29 12.15
C ILE A 8 -1.58 8.13 10.93
N PHE A 9 -0.97 9.30 10.74
CA PHE A 9 -1.02 10.02 9.49
C PHE A 9 0.40 10.29 9.01
N ALA A 10 0.63 10.05 7.71
CA ALA A 10 1.96 10.23 7.13
C ALA A 10 2.22 11.69 6.72
N SER A 11 1.18 12.52 6.59
CA SER A 11 1.29 13.86 6.03
C SER A 11 2.42 14.67 6.68
N LYS A 12 2.41 14.80 8.01
CA LYS A 12 3.42 15.58 8.72
C LYS A 12 4.73 14.82 8.90
N ASP A 13 4.70 13.66 9.55
CA ASP A 13 5.92 12.96 9.95
C ASP A 13 6.73 12.38 8.79
N VAL A 14 6.10 12.11 7.66
CA VAL A 14 6.73 11.44 6.51
C VAL A 14 6.98 12.40 5.36
N PHE A 15 6.12 13.40 5.17
CA PHE A 15 6.14 14.30 4.01
C PHE A 15 6.22 15.79 4.38
N ASP A 16 6.25 16.14 5.66
CA ASP A 16 6.25 17.52 6.17
C ASP A 16 5.08 18.39 5.68
N ILE A 17 3.91 17.77 5.54
CA ILE A 17 2.66 18.41 5.10
C ILE A 17 1.69 18.51 6.28
N GLN A 18 1.25 19.73 6.58
CA GLN A 18 0.16 20.00 7.53
C GLN A 18 -1.11 20.34 6.74
N PRO A 19 -2.05 19.40 6.56
CA PRO A 19 -3.28 19.65 5.82
C PRO A 19 -4.38 20.24 6.72
N ASP A 20 -5.22 21.10 6.14
CA ASP A 20 -6.44 21.59 6.79
C ASP A 20 -7.57 20.56 6.77
N ILE A 21 -7.53 19.59 5.84
CA ILE A 21 -8.50 18.51 5.72
C ILE A 21 -7.77 17.18 5.50
N ILE A 22 -8.08 16.17 6.32
CA ILE A 22 -7.62 14.79 6.14
C ILE A 22 -8.82 13.90 5.81
N THR A 23 -8.78 13.26 4.64
CA THR A 23 -9.71 12.20 4.27
C THR A 23 -9.20 10.85 4.75
N SER A 24 -10.05 10.12 5.47
CA SER A 24 -9.67 8.92 6.20
C SER A 24 -10.72 7.82 6.06
N ALA A 25 -10.30 6.57 5.94
CA ALA A 25 -11.14 5.38 5.81
C ALA A 25 -10.26 4.14 6.02
N LYS A 26 -10.63 2.99 5.43
CA LYS A 26 -9.81 1.76 5.33
C LYS A 26 -9.22 1.33 6.69
N GLY A 27 -7.97 1.74 6.97
CA GLY A 27 -7.25 1.43 8.19
C GLY A 27 -7.88 1.98 9.47
N ILE A 28 -8.82 2.94 9.38
CA ILE A 28 -9.56 3.46 10.56
C ILE A 28 -10.31 2.36 11.31
N SER A 29 -10.73 1.31 10.59
CA SER A 29 -11.40 0.13 11.13
C SER A 29 -10.71 -1.17 10.71
N SER A 30 -9.54 -1.09 10.08
CA SER A 30 -8.84 -2.21 9.43
C SER A 30 -9.74 -3.10 8.54
N GLY A 31 -10.80 -2.52 7.97
CA GLY A 31 -11.76 -3.24 7.14
C GLY A 31 -12.81 -4.08 7.88
N TYR A 32 -12.82 -4.08 9.22
CA TYR A 32 -13.81 -4.83 10.01
C TYR A 32 -15.24 -4.29 9.87
N GLN A 33 -15.39 -2.98 9.69
CA GLN A 33 -16.66 -2.29 9.43
C GLN A 33 -16.45 -1.10 8.48
N PRO A 34 -17.41 -0.77 7.59
CA PRO A 34 -17.34 0.43 6.77
C PRO A 34 -17.32 1.69 7.64
N LEU A 35 -16.20 2.40 7.62
CA LEU A 35 -16.03 3.65 8.36
C LEU A 35 -15.10 4.58 7.59
N SER A 36 -15.48 5.85 7.53
CA SER A 36 -14.66 6.94 7.02
C SER A 36 -14.81 8.17 7.91
N ALA A 37 -13.85 9.08 7.81
CA ALA A 37 -13.86 10.36 8.49
C ALA A 37 -13.24 11.43 7.58
N THR A 38 -13.86 12.60 7.57
CA THR A 38 -13.24 13.84 7.09
C THR A 38 -12.87 14.63 8.31
N ILE A 39 -11.56 14.74 8.58
CA ILE A 39 -11.03 15.47 9.73
C ILE A 39 -10.69 16.87 9.22
N VAL A 40 -11.22 17.90 9.87
CA VAL A 40 -11.03 19.30 9.47
C VAL A 40 -10.26 20.05 10.56
N SER A 41 -9.48 21.06 10.17
CA SER A 41 -8.80 21.96 11.10
C SER A 41 -9.80 22.86 11.83
N ASP A 42 -9.37 23.40 12.96
CA ASP A 42 -10.16 24.35 13.75
C ASP A 42 -10.53 25.59 12.92
N ASP A 43 -9.60 26.12 12.13
CA ASP A 43 -9.84 27.28 11.25
C ASP A 43 -11.01 27.05 10.27
N ILE A 44 -11.14 25.84 9.71
CA ILE A 44 -12.27 25.48 8.84
C ILE A 44 -13.52 25.23 9.68
N PHE A 45 -13.39 24.50 10.79
CA PHE A 45 -14.49 24.18 11.68
C PHE A 45 -15.19 25.46 12.16
N ASP A 46 -14.43 26.44 12.63
CA ASP A 46 -14.93 27.72 13.16
C ASP A 46 -15.77 28.49 12.14
N VAL A 47 -15.39 28.44 10.86
CA VAL A 47 -16.16 29.06 9.77
C VAL A 47 -17.48 28.32 9.54
N ILE A 48 -17.45 26.99 9.45
CA ILE A 48 -18.66 26.20 9.15
C ILE A 48 -19.61 26.09 10.35
N SER A 49 -19.11 26.26 11.58
CA SER A 49 -19.88 26.21 12.82
C SER A 49 -20.19 27.58 13.40
N ALA A 50 -19.94 28.67 12.67
CA ALA A 50 -20.20 30.03 13.14
C ALA A 50 -21.66 30.22 13.63
N PRO A 51 -21.92 31.09 14.62
CA PRO A 51 -23.28 31.33 15.12
C PRO A 51 -24.26 31.68 13.99
N GLY A 52 -25.36 30.93 13.89
CA GLY A 52 -26.37 31.11 12.83
C GLY A 52 -26.08 30.33 11.53
N SER A 53 -24.95 29.63 11.44
CA SER A 53 -24.62 28.75 10.30
C SER A 53 -25.31 27.39 10.40
N HIS A 54 -25.59 26.80 9.24
CA HIS A 54 -26.08 25.43 9.10
C HIS A 54 -25.26 24.67 8.06
N PHE A 55 -24.74 23.51 8.44
CA PHE A 55 -24.08 22.60 7.52
C PHE A 55 -25.06 21.53 7.04
N PHE A 56 -25.72 21.78 5.90
CA PHE A 56 -26.72 20.87 5.31
C PHE A 56 -26.07 19.71 4.56
N HIS A 57 -25.37 18.84 5.31
CA HIS A 57 -24.73 17.65 4.78
C HIS A 57 -24.76 16.52 5.81
N GLY A 58 -24.99 15.29 5.34
CA GLY A 58 -24.98 14.10 6.18
C GLY A 58 -25.40 12.86 5.41
N PHE A 59 -25.10 11.70 5.97
CA PHE A 59 -25.52 10.40 5.46
C PHE A 59 -26.36 9.68 6.51
N THR A 60 -27.27 8.82 6.09
CA THR A 60 -28.10 7.99 6.99
C THR A 60 -27.25 7.20 8.00
N TYR A 61 -26.05 6.78 7.60
CA TYR A 61 -25.13 6.00 8.42
C TYR A 61 -23.93 6.79 8.96
N SER A 62 -23.99 8.13 8.92
CA SER A 62 -22.98 8.97 9.58
C SER A 62 -22.86 8.57 11.05
N ALA A 63 -21.63 8.31 11.51
CA ALA A 63 -21.31 7.85 12.86
C ALA A 63 -22.08 6.58 13.30
N HIS A 64 -22.26 5.60 12.40
CA HIS A 64 -22.91 4.33 12.74
C HIS A 64 -22.23 3.68 13.98
N PRO A 65 -22.96 3.44 15.09
CA PRO A 65 -22.36 3.15 16.39
C PRO A 65 -21.52 1.86 16.39
N VAL A 66 -21.94 0.83 15.65
CA VAL A 66 -21.16 -0.42 15.52
C VAL A 66 -19.86 -0.20 14.75
N ALA A 67 -19.87 0.66 13.72
CA ALA A 67 -18.68 0.96 12.94
C ALA A 67 -17.70 1.79 13.77
N CYS A 68 -18.21 2.76 14.55
CA CYS A 68 -17.41 3.53 15.51
C CYS A 68 -16.80 2.63 16.60
N ALA A 69 -17.56 1.68 17.16
CA ALA A 69 -17.03 0.74 18.15
C ALA A 69 -15.91 -0.15 17.58
N ALA A 70 -16.06 -0.64 16.35
CA ALA A 70 -15.01 -1.38 15.66
C ALA A 70 -13.77 -0.51 15.39
N GLY A 71 -13.97 0.75 14.98
CA GLY A 71 -12.90 1.72 14.78
C GLY A 71 -12.12 2.02 16.08
N LEU A 72 -12.82 2.27 17.18
CA LEU A 72 -12.21 2.49 18.50
C LEU A 72 -11.38 1.28 18.93
N LYS A 73 -11.94 0.07 18.80
CA LYS A 73 -11.20 -1.14 19.18
C LYS A 73 -9.98 -1.37 18.28
N ASN A 74 -10.08 -1.07 16.98
CA ASN A 74 -8.95 -1.11 16.06
C ASN A 74 -7.82 -0.16 16.49
N LEU A 75 -8.15 1.10 16.82
CA LEU A 75 -7.16 2.08 17.30
C LEU A 75 -6.53 1.65 18.63
N GLU A 76 -7.33 1.15 19.57
CA GLU A 76 -6.83 0.63 20.84
C GLU A 76 -5.84 -0.52 20.64
N ILE A 77 -6.11 -1.45 19.72
CA ILE A 77 -5.18 -2.55 19.38
C ILE A 77 -3.90 -1.98 18.78
N MET A 78 -4.02 -1.03 17.84
CA MET A 78 -2.86 -0.42 17.19
C MET A 78 -1.92 0.27 18.17
N GLU A 79 -2.47 0.93 19.19
CA GLU A 79 -1.73 1.57 20.28
C GLU A 79 -1.12 0.53 21.22
N ARG A 80 -1.93 -0.42 21.71
CA ARG A 80 -1.51 -1.45 22.67
C ARG A 80 -0.36 -2.32 22.14
N GLU A 81 -0.36 -2.62 20.84
CA GLU A 81 0.64 -3.47 20.19
C GLU A 81 1.76 -2.69 19.49
N ASP A 82 1.79 -1.35 19.64
CA ASP A 82 2.73 -0.44 18.96
C ASP A 82 2.91 -0.77 17.47
N ILE A 83 1.78 -0.89 16.74
CA ILE A 83 1.79 -1.25 15.32
C ILE A 83 2.61 -0.24 14.51
N CYS A 84 2.54 1.05 14.87
CA CYS A 84 3.34 2.07 14.18
C CYS A 84 4.84 1.89 14.42
N GLY A 85 5.28 1.60 15.65
CA GLY A 85 6.68 1.28 15.96
C GLY A 85 7.16 0.00 15.27
N HIS A 86 6.33 -1.04 15.23
CA HIS A 86 6.61 -2.26 14.48
C HIS A 86 6.88 -1.96 13.00
N ILE A 87 6.04 -1.15 12.36
CA ILE A 87 6.25 -0.77 10.95
C ILE A 87 7.51 0.08 10.76
N ARG A 88 7.84 0.98 11.68
CA ARG A 88 9.11 1.74 11.60
C ARG A 88 10.33 0.82 11.72
N LYS A 89 10.22 -0.27 12.49
CA LYS A 89 11.29 -1.28 12.64
C LYS A 89 11.41 -2.20 11.42
N VAL A 90 10.29 -2.73 10.95
CA VAL A 90 10.25 -3.84 9.96
C VAL A 90 10.03 -3.33 8.52
N GLY A 91 9.48 -2.13 8.36
CA GLY A 91 9.30 -1.46 7.07
C GLY A 91 10.57 -1.40 6.23
N PRO A 92 11.72 -0.92 6.76
CA PRO A 92 12.97 -0.88 6.01
C PRO A 92 13.45 -2.26 5.53
N ILE A 93 13.18 -3.32 6.29
CA ILE A 93 13.52 -4.69 5.89
C ILE A 93 12.66 -5.09 4.69
N PHE A 94 11.34 -4.84 4.75
CA PHE A 94 10.44 -5.10 3.62
C PHE A 94 10.83 -4.30 2.37
N GLU A 95 11.12 -3.00 2.52
CA GLU A 95 11.61 -2.15 1.44
C GLU A 95 12.86 -2.74 0.79
N GLN A 96 13.88 -3.08 1.59
CA GLN A 96 15.14 -3.64 1.10
C GLN A 96 14.94 -5.00 0.42
N THR A 97 14.09 -5.87 0.98
CA THR A 97 13.76 -7.17 0.38
C THR A 97 13.20 -7.00 -1.03
N LEU A 98 12.34 -6.00 -1.26
CA LEU A 98 11.81 -5.75 -2.60
C LEU A 98 12.83 -5.05 -3.50
N HIS A 99 13.63 -4.12 -2.98
CA HIS A 99 14.71 -3.47 -3.73
C HIS A 99 15.74 -4.49 -4.24
N ASN A 100 15.96 -5.59 -3.50
CA ASN A 100 16.84 -6.66 -3.96
C ASN A 100 16.36 -7.32 -5.25
N LEU A 101 15.09 -7.18 -5.67
CA LEU A 101 14.58 -7.69 -6.96
C LEU A 101 15.02 -6.84 -8.16
N SER A 102 15.63 -5.68 -7.95
CA SER A 102 16.16 -4.83 -9.03
C SER A 102 17.37 -5.45 -9.76
N ASP A 103 17.91 -6.55 -9.24
CA ASP A 103 18.90 -7.37 -9.95
C ASP A 103 18.29 -8.17 -11.11
N LEU A 104 16.98 -8.43 -11.08
CA LEU A 104 16.25 -9.07 -12.17
C LEU A 104 16.02 -8.07 -13.31
N GLU A 105 16.46 -8.41 -14.52
CA GLU A 105 16.54 -7.47 -15.65
C GLU A 105 15.18 -6.96 -16.13
N LEU A 106 14.12 -7.75 -15.93
CA LEU A 106 12.74 -7.34 -16.18
C LEU A 106 12.29 -6.17 -15.28
N ILE A 107 12.90 -6.01 -14.10
CA ILE A 107 12.52 -5.00 -13.11
C ILE A 107 13.26 -3.69 -13.37
N GLY A 108 12.51 -2.67 -13.79
CA GLY A 108 13.05 -1.34 -14.06
C GLY A 108 13.13 -0.45 -12.84
N ASN A 109 12.21 -0.60 -11.90
CA ASN A 109 12.15 0.23 -10.71
C ASN A 109 11.43 -0.49 -9.57
N VAL A 110 11.92 -0.31 -8.35
CA VAL A 110 11.22 -0.67 -7.12
C VAL A 110 11.12 0.61 -6.29
N ARG A 111 9.91 0.98 -5.88
CA ARG A 111 9.66 2.23 -5.15
C ARG A 111 8.57 2.10 -4.12
N GLY A 112 8.62 2.94 -3.11
CA GLY A 112 7.60 3.03 -2.08
C GLY A 112 8.18 3.45 -0.74
N LYS A 113 7.39 3.23 0.31
CA LYS A 113 7.80 3.49 1.71
C LYS A 113 6.99 2.60 2.64
N GLY A 114 7.58 2.20 3.75
CA GLY A 114 7.04 1.26 4.72
C GLY A 114 6.43 0.03 4.03
N PHE A 115 5.20 -0.31 4.41
CA PHE A 115 4.46 -1.42 3.80
C PHE A 115 3.62 -0.96 2.60
N MET A 116 4.07 0.03 1.83
CA MET A 116 3.44 0.44 0.58
C MET A 116 4.50 0.48 -0.52
N MET A 117 4.64 -0.61 -1.26
CA MET A 117 5.67 -0.78 -2.28
C MET A 117 5.08 -1.10 -3.65
N CYS A 118 5.85 -0.79 -4.69
CA CYS A 118 5.52 -1.04 -6.08
C CYS A 118 6.77 -1.54 -6.81
N ILE A 119 6.60 -2.61 -7.58
CA ILE A 119 7.60 -3.17 -8.48
C ILE A 119 7.13 -2.87 -9.90
N GLU A 120 8.01 -2.34 -10.74
CA GLU A 120 7.72 -1.95 -12.12
C GLU A 120 8.53 -2.80 -13.09
N SER A 121 7.82 -3.46 -14.01
CA SER A 121 8.45 -4.19 -15.11
C SER A 121 8.62 -3.29 -16.33
N VAL A 122 9.78 -3.35 -16.98
CA VAL A 122 10.09 -2.55 -18.18
C VAL A 122 10.72 -3.42 -19.25
N ALA A 123 10.60 -3.01 -20.52
CA ALA A 123 11.27 -3.67 -21.63
C ALA A 123 12.78 -3.33 -21.65
N ASN A 124 13.15 -2.11 -21.25
CA ASN A 124 14.53 -1.66 -21.18
C ASN A 124 14.76 -0.74 -19.98
N ARG A 125 15.78 -1.03 -19.16
CA ARG A 125 16.08 -0.31 -17.92
C ARG A 125 16.71 1.08 -18.14
N GLU A 126 17.49 1.25 -19.20
CA GLU A 126 18.17 2.51 -19.51
C GLU A 126 17.20 3.54 -20.08
N THR A 127 16.42 3.14 -21.09
CA THR A 127 15.46 4.02 -21.77
C THR A 127 14.13 4.12 -21.00
N LYS A 128 13.90 3.22 -20.04
CA LYS A 128 12.62 3.03 -19.33
C LYS A 128 11.46 2.69 -20.26
N ALA A 129 11.76 2.12 -21.44
CA ALA A 129 10.74 1.69 -22.38
C ALA A 129 9.82 0.65 -21.72
N GLN A 130 8.52 0.85 -21.81
CA GLN A 130 7.52 -0.07 -21.25
C GLN A 130 7.38 -1.32 -22.12
N LEU A 131 6.97 -2.42 -21.50
CA LEU A 131 6.45 -3.57 -22.23
C LEU A 131 5.10 -3.21 -22.88
N PRO A 132 4.76 -3.75 -24.05
CA PRO A 132 3.42 -3.60 -24.62
C PRO A 132 2.35 -4.05 -23.63
N ASP A 133 1.21 -3.34 -23.57
CA ASP A 133 0.16 -3.61 -22.59
C ASP A 133 -0.43 -5.03 -22.75
N GLU A 134 -0.46 -5.56 -23.98
CA GLU A 134 -0.94 -6.92 -24.31
C GLU A 134 -0.09 -8.02 -23.67
N VAL A 135 1.15 -7.71 -23.26
CA VAL A 135 2.02 -8.63 -22.54
C VAL A 135 1.47 -8.93 -21.14
N ASP A 136 0.76 -7.98 -20.53
CA ASP A 136 0.20 -8.09 -19.18
C ASP A 136 1.26 -8.56 -18.15
N ALA A 137 2.45 -7.97 -18.18
CA ALA A 137 3.58 -8.40 -17.35
C ALA A 137 3.23 -8.42 -15.85
N GLY A 138 2.57 -7.36 -15.36
CA GLY A 138 2.13 -7.30 -13.97
C GLY A 138 1.11 -8.37 -13.63
N GLY A 139 0.15 -8.64 -14.52
CA GLY A 139 -0.83 -9.72 -14.33
C GLY A 139 -0.21 -11.11 -14.38
N ARG A 140 0.77 -11.34 -15.26
CA ARG A 140 1.55 -12.60 -15.30
C ARG A 140 2.29 -12.83 -13.98
N ILE A 141 3.00 -11.82 -13.47
CA ILE A 141 3.70 -11.90 -12.18
C ILE A 141 2.70 -12.15 -11.04
N ALA A 142 1.56 -11.45 -11.03
CA ALA A 142 0.53 -11.64 -10.01
C ALA A 142 -0.03 -13.07 -10.02
N ARG A 143 -0.30 -13.64 -11.21
CA ARG A 143 -0.75 -15.03 -11.35
C ARG A 143 0.32 -16.03 -10.90
N ALA A 144 1.59 -15.80 -11.25
CA ALA A 144 2.72 -16.64 -10.82
C ALA A 144 2.90 -16.60 -9.28
N CYS A 145 2.75 -15.42 -8.66
CA CYS A 145 2.73 -15.28 -7.20
C CYS A 145 1.55 -16.02 -6.58
N GLN A 146 0.36 -15.90 -7.17
CA GLN A 146 -0.86 -16.52 -6.64
C GLN A 146 -0.78 -18.05 -6.66
N LYS A 147 -0.19 -18.65 -7.71
CA LYS A 147 0.08 -20.10 -7.76
C LYS A 147 0.94 -20.58 -6.57
N ARG A 148 1.79 -19.70 -6.03
CA ARG A 148 2.67 -19.92 -4.88
C ARG A 148 2.07 -19.44 -3.55
N GLY A 149 0.81 -19.00 -3.55
CA GLY A 149 0.11 -18.55 -2.34
C GLY A 149 0.28 -17.08 -1.98
N LEU A 150 0.90 -16.26 -2.83
CA LEU A 150 1.08 -14.82 -2.59
C LEU A 150 0.13 -13.99 -3.46
N ILE A 151 -0.70 -13.15 -2.81
CA ILE A 151 -1.57 -12.19 -3.51
C ILE A 151 -0.81 -10.89 -3.73
N VAL A 152 -0.63 -10.52 -5.00
CA VAL A 152 -0.06 -9.25 -5.43
C VAL A 152 -1.04 -8.55 -6.35
N ARG A 153 -1.24 -7.24 -6.19
CA ARG A 153 -2.17 -6.49 -7.05
C ARG A 153 -1.44 -6.00 -8.31
N PRO A 154 -1.84 -6.43 -9.52
CA PRO A 154 -1.31 -5.87 -10.75
C PRO A 154 -2.01 -4.55 -11.11
N LEU A 155 -1.28 -3.66 -11.77
CA LEU A 155 -1.80 -2.47 -12.45
C LEU A 155 -0.96 -2.20 -13.70
N GLY A 156 -1.37 -2.77 -14.84
CA GLY A 156 -0.55 -2.78 -16.05
C GLY A 156 0.78 -3.51 -15.82
N HIS A 157 1.90 -2.84 -16.06
CA HIS A 157 3.26 -3.34 -15.82
C HIS A 157 3.74 -3.15 -14.36
N LEU A 158 2.84 -2.76 -13.44
CA LEU A 158 3.13 -2.57 -12.03
C LEU A 158 2.58 -3.70 -11.16
N ASN A 159 3.32 -4.08 -10.12
CA ASN A 159 2.91 -4.97 -9.06
C ASN A 159 2.96 -4.23 -7.72
N ILE A 160 1.80 -3.98 -7.14
CA ILE A 160 1.61 -3.17 -5.93
C ILE A 160 1.43 -4.08 -4.71
N LEU A 161 2.20 -3.83 -3.67
CA LEU A 161 2.16 -4.55 -2.40
C LEU A 161 1.79 -3.62 -1.24
N SER A 162 0.76 -4.03 -0.50
CA SER A 162 0.31 -3.36 0.72
C SER A 162 -0.11 -4.39 1.78
N PRO A 163 0.84 -5.17 2.34
CA PRO A 163 0.53 -6.32 3.19
C PRO A 163 -0.13 -5.91 4.53
N THR A 164 -0.51 -6.89 5.35
CA THR A 164 -1.00 -6.61 6.71
C THR A 164 0.09 -5.92 7.54
N LEU A 165 -0.31 -5.11 8.52
CA LEU A 165 0.66 -4.38 9.35
C LEU A 165 1.37 -5.26 10.38
N THR A 166 0.95 -6.52 10.50
CA THR A 166 1.45 -7.51 11.45
C THR A 166 2.49 -8.46 10.84
N LEU A 167 2.97 -8.19 9.62
CA LEU A 167 4.02 -9.02 9.00
C LEU A 167 5.26 -9.11 9.90
N THR A 168 5.83 -10.30 9.96
CA THR A 168 7.12 -10.58 10.61
C THR A 168 8.23 -10.60 9.56
N GLU A 169 9.48 -10.56 10.00
CA GLU A 169 10.64 -10.72 9.11
C GLU A 169 10.60 -12.05 8.34
N GLN A 170 10.11 -13.13 8.97
CA GLN A 170 9.93 -14.42 8.30
C GLN A 170 8.91 -14.33 7.16
N HIS A 171 7.76 -13.68 7.39
CA HIS A 171 6.79 -13.48 6.30
C HIS A 171 7.39 -12.65 5.15
N ILE A 172 8.20 -11.64 5.47
CA ILE A 172 8.88 -10.80 4.48
C ILE A 172 9.85 -11.62 3.64
N ALA A 173 10.63 -12.51 4.27
CA ALA A 173 11.51 -13.42 3.56
C ALA A 173 10.73 -14.30 2.56
N THR A 174 9.62 -14.92 3.02
CA THR A 174 8.75 -15.73 2.15
C THR A 174 8.16 -14.92 0.99
N ILE A 175 7.73 -13.68 1.24
CA ILE A 175 7.25 -12.77 0.18
C ILE A 175 8.36 -12.50 -0.85
N GLY A 176 9.57 -12.18 -0.38
CA GLY A 176 10.70 -11.87 -1.26
C GLY A 176 11.11 -13.06 -2.13
N GLU A 177 11.20 -14.25 -1.56
CA GLU A 177 11.48 -15.50 -2.28
C GLU A 177 10.39 -15.78 -3.33
N THR A 178 9.12 -15.71 -2.93
CA THR A 178 7.99 -15.97 -3.82
C THR A 178 7.94 -14.99 -5.00
N LEU A 179 8.23 -13.70 -4.75
CA LEU A 179 8.32 -12.69 -5.80
C LEU A 179 9.47 -12.97 -6.75
N ARG A 180 10.67 -13.28 -6.22
CA ARG A 180 11.84 -13.58 -7.05
C ARG A 180 11.58 -14.75 -7.98
N GLU A 181 11.05 -15.86 -7.45
CA GLU A 181 10.70 -17.02 -8.26
C GLU A 181 9.66 -16.69 -9.32
N SER A 182 8.63 -15.93 -8.95
CA SER A 182 7.54 -15.57 -9.87
C SER A 182 7.98 -14.63 -10.97
N VAL A 183 8.82 -13.64 -10.66
CA VAL A 183 9.39 -12.73 -11.66
C VAL A 183 10.36 -13.48 -12.56
N THR A 184 11.16 -14.41 -12.03
CA THR A 184 12.07 -15.23 -12.83
C THR A 184 11.30 -16.14 -13.81
N GLU A 185 10.24 -16.82 -13.35
CA GLU A 185 9.35 -17.61 -14.22
C GLU A 185 8.82 -16.76 -15.38
N VAL A 186 8.27 -15.57 -15.06
CA VAL A 186 7.70 -14.69 -16.09
C VAL A 186 8.76 -14.16 -17.03
N MET A 187 9.93 -13.77 -16.52
CA MET A 187 11.05 -13.32 -17.33
C MET A 187 11.48 -14.39 -18.34
N ASP A 188 11.61 -15.65 -17.90
CA ASP A 188 11.98 -16.77 -18.77
C ASP A 188 10.90 -17.10 -19.80
N ASP A 189 9.61 -17.00 -19.42
CA ASP A 189 8.49 -17.18 -20.33
C ASP A 189 8.45 -16.08 -21.42
N LEU A 190 8.64 -14.81 -21.04
CA LEU A 190 8.70 -13.70 -21.99
C LEU A 190 9.87 -13.84 -22.97
N THR A 191 11.03 -14.33 -22.52
CA THR A 191 12.15 -14.67 -23.41
C THR A 191 11.81 -15.81 -24.35
N ARG A 192 11.17 -16.89 -23.86
CA ARG A 192 10.78 -18.03 -24.70
C ARG A 192 9.74 -17.65 -25.75
N GLU A 193 8.85 -16.72 -25.43
CA GLU A 193 7.83 -16.18 -26.33
C GLU A 193 8.40 -15.16 -27.34
N GLY A 194 9.65 -14.73 -27.19
CA GLY A 194 10.29 -13.72 -28.06
C GLY A 194 9.76 -12.29 -27.82
N VAL A 195 9.08 -12.06 -26.69
CA VAL A 195 8.46 -10.78 -26.32
C VAL A 195 9.46 -9.86 -25.61
N TRP A 196 10.45 -10.45 -24.96
CA TRP A 196 11.48 -9.73 -24.21
C TRP A 196 12.85 -10.40 -24.39
N THR A 197 13.91 -9.62 -24.45
CA THR A 197 15.30 -10.12 -24.57
C THR A 197 16.12 -9.53 -23.42
N ARG A 198 17.00 -10.36 -22.86
CA ARG A 198 17.99 -9.92 -21.86
C ARG A 198 18.93 -8.86 -22.43
#